data_AF-X1VBZ2-F1
#
_entry.id   AF-X1VBZ2-F1
#
_cell.length_a   1.000
_cell.length_b   1.000
_cell.length_c   1.000
_cell.angle_alpha   90.00
_cell.angle_beta   90.00
_cell.angle_gamma   90.00
#
_symmetry.space_group_name_H-M   'P 1'
#
loop_
_entity.id
_entity.type
_entity.pdbx_description
1 polymer ?
#
loop_
_entity_poly.entity_id
_entity_poly.type
_entity_poly.pdbx_seq_one_letter_code
_entity_poly.pdbx_strand_id
1 'polypeptide(L)'
;MNRIDEIIIFNPLGKEEIKKIVDIQLSEVNQRLKEKDLKLEYSEKVKNYLAEKGFDPDYGARPLRRVIQREILDSLAKNLLEGKFKEGTKIRINLEDSTLTFSAKN
;
A
#
# COMPACT_ATOMS: atom_id res chain seq x y z
N MET A 1 2.04 25.58 -40.37
CA MET A 1 2.17 24.18 -39.89
C MET A 1 1.71 24.16 -38.45
N ASN A 2 0.65 23.42 -38.15
CA ASN A 2 0.07 23.32 -36.81
C ASN A 2 0.86 22.29 -35.99
N ARG A 3 1.33 22.68 -34.79
CA ARG A 3 1.65 21.71 -33.74
C ARG A 3 0.40 21.57 -32.90
N ILE A 4 -0.19 20.38 -32.88
CA ILE A 4 -1.23 20.06 -31.92
C ILE A 4 -0.48 19.71 -30.63
N ASP A 5 -0.45 20.65 -29.69
CA ASP A 5 -0.18 20.34 -28.29
C ASP A 5 -1.39 19.54 -27.79
N GLU A 6 -1.29 18.20 -27.79
CA GLU A 6 -2.31 17.35 -27.17
C GLU A 6 -2.40 17.70 -25.68
N ILE A 7 -3.49 18.35 -25.30
CA ILE A 7 -3.84 18.55 -23.89
C ILE A 7 -4.27 17.18 -23.36
N ILE A 8 -3.39 16.50 -22.63
CA ILE A 8 -3.74 15.27 -21.91
C ILE A 8 -4.66 15.67 -20.75
N ILE A 9 -5.96 15.45 -20.91
CA ILE A 9 -6.94 15.66 -19.85
C ILE A 9 -6.85 14.46 -18.91
N PHE A 10 -6.29 14.68 -17.72
CA PHE A 10 -6.32 13.69 -16.65
C PHE A 10 -7.68 13.77 -15.95
N ASN A 11 -8.51 12.74 -16.10
CA ASN A 11 -9.70 12.60 -15.27
C ASN A 11 -9.28 12.42 -13.79
N PRO A 12 -9.99 13.04 -12.84
CA PRO A 12 -9.73 12.81 -11.42
C PRO A 12 -9.86 11.31 -11.11
N LEU A 13 -8.91 10.79 -10.33
CA LEU A 13 -8.90 9.37 -9.95
C LEU A 13 -10.12 9.06 -9.08
N GLY A 14 -10.93 8.09 -9.50
CA GLY A 14 -12.00 7.55 -8.68
C GLY A 14 -11.47 6.60 -7.61
N LYS A 15 -12.35 6.22 -6.67
CA LYS A 15 -12.03 5.30 -5.57
C LYS A 15 -11.48 3.96 -6.07
N GLU A 16 -12.00 3.45 -7.18
CA GLU A 16 -11.56 2.18 -7.78
C GLU A 16 -10.17 2.29 -8.43
N GLU A 17 -9.83 3.41 -9.06
CA GLU A 17 -8.48 3.66 -9.56
C GLU A 17 -7.47 3.75 -8.42
N ILE A 18 -7.83 4.40 -7.31
CA ILE A 18 -6.97 4.52 -6.14
C ILE A 18 -6.71 3.15 -5.53
N LYS A 19 -7.73 2.29 -5.43
CA LYS A 19 -7.55 0.90 -5.00
C LYS A 19 -6.57 0.11 -5.87
N LYS A 20 -6.60 0.30 -7.20
CA LYS A 20 -5.64 -0.32 -8.11
C LYS A 20 -4.22 0.17 -7.83
N ILE A 21 -4.06 1.47 -7.56
CA ILE A 21 -2.76 2.05 -7.18
C ILE A 21 -2.28 1.47 -5.84
N VAL A 22 -3.17 1.31 -4.85
CA VAL A 22 -2.86 0.64 -3.58
C VAL A 22 -2.34 -0.77 -3.83
N ASP A 23 -3.02 -1.54 -4.69
CA ASP A 23 -2.63 -2.92 -4.98
C ASP A 23 -1.26 -3.00 -5.66
N ILE A 24 -0.97 -2.11 -6.62
CA ILE A 24 0.35 -2.00 -7.26
C ILE A 24 1.43 -1.74 -6.21
N GLN A 25 1.22 -0.76 -5.32
CA GLN A 25 2.20 -0.42 -4.29
C GLN A 25 2.39 -1.55 -3.26
N LEU A 26 1.31 -2.21 -2.83
CA LEU A 26 1.42 -3.36 -1.93
C LEU A 26 2.11 -4.55 -2.59
N SER A 27 1.93 -4.74 -3.90
CA SER A 27 2.65 -5.74 -4.69
C SER A 27 4.15 -5.45 -4.72
N GLU A 28 4.57 -4.20 -4.90
CA GLU A 28 5.98 -3.79 -4.82
C GLU A 28 6.58 -4.06 -3.43
N VAL A 29 5.82 -3.80 -2.35
CA VAL A 29 6.23 -4.14 -0.99
C VAL A 29 6.42 -5.66 -0.86
N ASN A 30 5.47 -6.44 -1.38
CA ASN A 30 5.53 -7.89 -1.39
C ASN A 30 6.75 -8.44 -2.15
N GLN A 31 7.09 -7.84 -3.28
CA GLN A 31 8.26 -8.22 -4.05
C GLN A 31 9.55 -8.04 -3.25
N ARG A 32 9.70 -6.92 -2.54
CA ARG A 32 10.86 -6.66 -1.66
C ARG A 32 10.92 -7.62 -0.47
N LEU A 33 9.78 -7.98 0.11
CA LEU A 33 9.72 -8.96 1.20
C LEU A 33 10.11 -10.36 0.73
N LYS A 34 9.76 -10.72 -0.50
CA LYS A 34 10.11 -12.02 -1.08
C LYS A 34 11.62 -12.24 -1.19
N GLU A 35 12.40 -11.18 -1.39
CA GLU A 35 13.88 -11.25 -1.35
C GLU A 35 14.42 -11.66 0.03
N LYS A 36 13.61 -11.55 1.09
CA LYS A 36 13.92 -11.96 2.48
C LYS A 36 13.14 -13.21 2.91
N ASP A 37 12.61 -13.97 1.95
CA ASP A 37 11.72 -15.12 2.18
C ASP A 37 10.49 -14.79 3.05
N LEU A 38 9.96 -13.58 2.91
CA LEU A 38 8.76 -13.12 3.61
C LEU A 38 7.63 -12.89 2.61
N LYS A 39 6.39 -13.04 3.08
CA LYS A 39 5.20 -12.75 2.27
C LYS A 39 4.20 -11.92 3.06
N LEU A 40 3.70 -10.83 2.48
CA LEU A 40 2.63 -10.02 3.03
C LEU A 40 1.28 -10.43 2.43
N GLU A 41 0.31 -10.74 3.28
CA GLU A 41 -1.07 -10.99 2.92
C GLU A 41 -1.94 -9.87 3.48
N TYR A 42 -2.82 -9.33 2.65
CA TYR A 42 -3.72 -8.24 3.01
C TYR A 42 -5.13 -8.54 2.48
N SER A 43 -6.14 -8.04 3.19
CA SER A 43 -7.54 -8.20 2.80
C SER A 43 -8.05 -7.00 1.99
N GLU A 44 -9.20 -7.16 1.33
CA GLU A 44 -9.89 -6.05 0.67
C GLU A 44 -10.17 -4.88 1.63
N LYS A 45 -10.44 -5.18 2.92
CA LYS A 45 -10.66 -4.14 3.95
C LYS A 45 -9.43 -3.26 4.14
N VAL A 46 -8.21 -3.84 4.11
CA VAL A 46 -6.96 -3.08 4.21
C VAL A 46 -6.75 -2.21 2.99
N LYS A 47 -7.05 -2.73 1.79
CA LYS A 47 -6.99 -1.93 0.56
C LYS A 47 -7.95 -0.74 0.59
N ASN A 48 -9.19 -0.95 1.02
CA ASN A 48 -10.18 0.11 1.18
C ASN A 48 -9.69 1.19 2.13
N TYR A 49 -9.18 0.79 3.30
CA TYR A 49 -8.66 1.69 4.31
C TYR A 49 -7.50 2.55 3.78
N LEU A 50 -6.53 1.93 3.10
CA LEU A 50 -5.39 2.65 2.52
C LEU A 50 -5.83 3.59 1.40
N ALA A 51 -6.79 3.18 0.57
CA ALA A 51 -7.34 4.03 -0.48
C ALA A 51 -8.05 5.25 0.10
N GLU A 52 -8.87 5.07 1.14
CA GLU A 52 -9.58 6.18 1.81
C GLU A 52 -8.62 7.13 2.52
N LYS A 53 -7.62 6.60 3.23
CA LYS A 53 -6.62 7.41 3.96
C LYS A 53 -5.60 8.08 3.04
N GLY A 54 -5.31 7.48 1.88
CA GLY A 54 -4.35 7.97 0.90
C GLY A 54 -4.95 8.85 -0.20
N PHE A 55 -6.28 9.00 -0.22
CA PHE A 55 -6.98 9.88 -1.15
C PHE A 55 -7.13 11.27 -0.57
N ASP A 56 -6.88 12.26 -1.42
CA ASP A 56 -7.19 13.65 -1.15
C ASP A 56 -7.93 14.24 -2.37
N PRO A 57 -9.07 14.92 -2.20
CA PRO A 57 -9.82 15.49 -3.32
C PRO A 57 -9.02 16.50 -4.17
N ASP A 58 -8.12 17.26 -3.56
CA ASP A 58 -7.32 18.29 -4.22
C ASP A 58 -6.03 17.72 -4.80
N TYR A 59 -5.46 16.69 -4.15
CA TYR A 59 -4.16 16.11 -4.51
C TYR A 59 -4.24 14.70 -5.14
N GLY A 60 -5.43 14.13 -5.27
CA GLY A 60 -5.67 12.77 -5.78
C GLY A 60 -4.94 11.71 -4.93
N ALA A 61 -4.36 10.70 -5.59
CA ALA A 61 -3.61 9.64 -4.93
C ALA A 61 -2.18 10.03 -4.50
N ARG A 62 -1.75 11.30 -4.66
CA ARG A 62 -0.38 11.72 -4.31
C ARG A 62 0.00 11.42 -2.84
N PRO A 63 -0.89 11.59 -1.84
CA PRO A 63 -0.58 11.24 -0.46
C PRO A 63 -0.42 9.73 -0.22
N LEU A 64 -1.00 8.88 -1.07
CA LEU A 64 -1.08 7.43 -0.87
C LEU A 64 0.28 6.78 -0.65
N ARG A 65 1.29 7.19 -1.42
CA ARG A 65 2.66 6.66 -1.27
C ARG A 65 3.21 6.91 0.13
N ARG A 66 2.94 8.08 0.71
CA ARG A 66 3.37 8.43 2.07
C ARG A 66 2.59 7.64 3.11
N VAL A 67 1.30 7.40 2.89
CA VAL A 67 0.47 6.56 3.77
C VAL A 67 0.99 5.12 3.78
N ILE A 68 1.24 4.51 2.61
CA ILE A 68 1.77 3.14 2.53
C ILE A 68 3.17 3.05 3.16
N GLN A 69 4.03 4.05 2.94
CA GLN A 69 5.34 4.09 3.59
C GLN A 69 5.21 4.03 5.11
N ARG A 70 4.42 4.93 5.71
CA ARG A 70 4.29 5.03 7.17
C ARG A 70 3.55 3.84 7.80
N GLU A 71 2.41 3.49 7.23
CA GLU A 71 1.52 2.50 7.84
C GLU A 71 2.02 1.08 7.61
N ILE A 72 2.63 0.81 6.46
CA ILE A 72 3.06 -0.53 6.04
C ILE A 72 4.56 -0.71 6.20
N LEU A 73 5.37 0.04 5.44
CA LEU A 73 6.81 -0.21 5.36
C LEU A 73 7.53 0.06 6.68
N ASP A 74 7.27 1.21 7.32
CA ASP A 74 7.91 1.59 8.57
C ASP A 74 7.51 0.62 9.70
N SER A 75 6.23 0.24 9.74
CA SER A 75 5.71 -0.77 10.68
C SER A 75 6.38 -2.14 10.48
N LEU A 76 6.48 -2.62 9.24
CA LEU A 76 7.15 -3.88 8.92
C LEU A 76 8.64 -3.84 9.27
N ALA A 77 9.33 -2.75 8.94
CA ALA A 77 10.73 -2.57 9.27
C ALA A 77 10.96 -2.64 10.77
N LYS A 78 10.13 -1.97 11.57
CA LYS A 78 10.20 -2.06 13.04
C LYS A 78 10.00 -3.48 13.55
N ASN A 79 8.97 -4.19 13.09
CA ASN A 79 8.72 -5.57 13.53
C ASN A 79 9.84 -6.55 13.10
N LEU A 80 10.47 -6.32 11.95
CA LEU A 80 11.64 -7.10 11.50
C LEU A 80 12.87 -6.83 12.38
N LEU A 81 13.14 -5.57 12.72
CA LEU A 81 14.23 -5.19 13.62
C LEU A 81 14.02 -5.77 15.04
N GLU A 82 12.78 -5.85 15.50
CA GLU A 82 12.40 -6.50 16.77
C GLU A 82 12.45 -8.04 16.70
N GLY A 83 12.72 -8.64 15.53
CA GLY A 83 12.81 -10.09 15.36
C GLY A 83 11.45 -10.82 15.41
N LYS A 84 10.33 -10.10 15.25
CA LYS A 84 8.98 -10.68 15.31
C LYS A 84 8.63 -11.53 14.08
N PHE A 85 9.24 -11.25 12.94
CA PHE A 85 9.04 -12.01 11.71
C PHE A 85 10.38 -12.60 11.25
N LYS A 86 10.40 -13.90 10.99
CA LYS A 86 11.57 -14.65 10.51
C LYS A 86 11.38 -15.06 9.06
N GLU A 87 12.46 -15.46 8.39
CA GLU A 87 12.41 -16.08 7.06
C GLU A 87 11.36 -17.21 7.02
N GLY A 88 10.64 -17.31 5.91
CA GLY A 88 9.50 -18.20 5.69
C GLY A 88 8.16 -17.68 6.23
N THR A 89 8.13 -16.56 6.96
CA THR A 89 6.89 -16.08 7.60
C THR A 89 5.92 -15.45 6.58
N LYS A 90 4.65 -15.87 6.64
CA LYS A 90 3.54 -15.14 6.02
C LYS A 90 3.01 -14.12 7.02
N ILE A 91 3.20 -12.84 6.74
CA ILE A 91 2.74 -11.73 7.54
C ILE A 91 1.34 -11.34 7.06
N ARG A 92 0.35 -11.32 7.95
CA ARG A 92 -1.01 -10.86 7.64
C ARG A 92 -1.22 -9.46 8.19
N ILE A 93 -1.75 -8.57 7.35
CA ILE A 93 -2.24 -7.25 7.77
C ILE A 93 -3.71 -7.35 8.16
N ASN A 94 -4.04 -6.90 9.36
CA ASN A 94 -5.40 -6.74 9.83
C ASN A 94 -5.69 -5.25 10.12
N LEU A 95 -6.98 -4.91 10.12
CA LEU A 95 -7.46 -3.57 10.46
C LEU A 95 -8.28 -3.71 11.75
N GLU A 96 -7.79 -3.12 12.83
CA GLU A 96 -8.40 -3.11 14.17
C GLU A 96 -8.51 -1.66 14.62
N ASP A 97 -9.72 -1.21 14.95
CA ASP A 97 -9.98 0.17 15.45
C ASP A 97 -9.29 1.27 14.63
N SER A 98 -9.40 1.17 13.29
CA SER A 98 -8.76 2.10 12.34
C SER A 98 -7.22 2.12 12.36
N THR A 99 -6.60 1.10 12.93
CA THR A 99 -5.16 0.90 12.99
C THR A 99 -4.78 -0.40 12.29
N LEU A 100 -3.66 -0.39 11.56
CA LEU A 100 -3.15 -1.60 10.92
C LEU A 100 -2.27 -2.39 11.88
N THR A 101 -2.61 -3.67 12.07
CA THR A 101 -1.84 -4.62 12.88
C THR A 101 -1.23 -5.70 12.00
N PHE A 102 -0.08 -6.23 12.43
CA PHE A 102 0.70 -7.21 11.68
C PHE A 102 0.87 -8.47 12.52
N SER A 103 0.50 -9.62 11.99
CA SER A 103 0.64 -10.90 12.67
C SER A 103 1.25 -11.98 11.77
N ALA A 104 2.01 -12.90 12.37
CA ALA A 104 2.52 -14.06 11.67
C ALA A 104 1.38 -15.07 11.48
N LYS A 105 1.24 -15.58 10.26
CA LYS A 105 0.33 -16.65 9.89
C LYS A 105 1.17 -17.89 9.63
N ASN A 106 1.02 -18.89 10.50
CA ASN A 106 1.58 -20.23 10.29
C ASN A 106 0.91 -20.92 9.10
#